data_AF-A0A2R2V194-F1
#
_entry.id   AF-A0A2R2V194-F1
#
_cell.length_a   1.000
_cell.length_b   1.000
_cell.length_c   1.000
_cell.angle_alpha   90.00
_cell.angle_beta   90.00
_cell.angle_gamma   90.00
#
_symmetry.space_group_name_H-M   'P 1'
#
loop_
_entity.id
_entity.type
_entity.pdbx_description
1 polymer ?
#
loop_
_entity_poly.entity_id
_entity_poly.type
_entity_poly.pdbx_seq_one_letter_code
_entity_poly.pdbx_strand_id
1 'polypeptide(L)'
;MIWHIQNENFILDSTRIFMKAFHLLLFDGSLIFPECILIFGLILLLMIDSTSDQKDIPWLYFISSTSLVMSITALLFRWREEPMISFSGNFQTNNFNEIFQFLILLCSTLCIPLSVEYIECTEMAITEFLLFVLTATLGGMFLCGANDLITIFVAPECFSLCSYLLSGYTKKDVRSNEATMKYLLMGGASSSILVHGFSWLYGLSGGEIELQEIVNGLINTQMYNSPGISIALIFITVGIGFKLSPAPSHQWTPDVYEGVRFVREIPTSLSLRCLDFSKLHGHAEEKCYLPLQSLLFFLLLRK
;
A
#
# COMPACT_ATOMS: atom_id res chain seq x y z
N MET A 1 0.68 22.41 41.90
CA MET A 1 2.12 22.07 41.79
C MET A 1 2.35 20.66 41.26
N ILE A 2 1.60 19.65 41.73
CA ILE A 2 1.72 18.25 41.26
C ILE A 2 1.34 18.05 39.77
N TRP A 3 0.30 18.75 39.28
CA TRP A 3 -0.13 18.68 37.87
C TRP A 3 0.89 19.22 36.85
N HIS A 4 1.75 20.19 37.23
CA HIS A 4 2.74 20.76 36.33
C HIS A 4 3.95 19.83 36.14
N ILE A 5 4.35 19.15 37.21
CA ILE A 5 5.47 18.19 37.23
C ILE A 5 5.12 16.91 36.45
N GLN A 6 3.85 16.49 36.47
CA GLN A 6 3.38 15.30 35.75
C GLN A 6 3.34 15.52 34.22
N ASN A 7 3.08 16.76 33.77
CA ASN A 7 3.09 17.14 32.37
C ASN A 7 4.50 17.21 31.79
N GLU A 8 5.46 17.75 32.55
CA GLU A 8 6.87 17.81 32.13
C GLU A 8 7.50 16.42 32.01
N ASN A 9 7.20 15.51 32.94
CA ASN A 9 7.67 14.12 32.86
C ASN A 9 7.05 13.35 31.69
N PHE A 10 5.79 13.60 31.34
CA PHE A 10 5.14 12.99 30.16
C PHE A 10 5.73 13.49 28.84
N ILE A 11 6.03 14.79 28.74
CA ILE A 11 6.69 15.37 27.56
C ILE A 11 8.14 14.88 27.44
N LEU A 12 8.86 14.76 28.57
CA LEU A 12 10.22 14.22 28.61
C LEU A 12 10.28 12.72 28.26
N ASP A 13 9.31 11.91 28.68
CA ASP A 13 9.23 10.50 28.26
C ASP A 13 8.82 10.37 26.80
N SER A 14 7.86 11.17 26.33
CA SER A 14 7.46 11.18 24.91
C SER A 14 8.62 11.57 23.99
N THR A 15 9.39 12.60 24.36
CA THR A 15 10.58 13.02 23.61
C THR A 15 11.73 12.02 23.71
N ARG A 16 11.88 11.32 24.85
CA ARG A 16 12.88 10.25 25.00
C ARG A 16 12.52 8.99 24.22
N ILE A 17 11.23 8.64 24.14
CA ILE A 17 10.72 7.55 23.29
C ILE A 17 10.90 7.93 21.82
N PHE A 18 10.53 9.15 21.44
CA PHE A 18 10.73 9.66 20.08
C PHE A 18 12.21 9.67 19.68
N MET A 19 13.08 10.15 20.56
CA MET A 19 14.54 10.15 20.33
C MET A 19 15.11 8.73 20.25
N LYS A 20 14.64 7.78 21.07
CA LYS A 20 15.04 6.37 20.96
C LYS A 20 14.55 5.73 19.67
N ALA A 21 13.29 5.96 19.28
CA ALA A 21 12.73 5.48 18.02
C ALA A 21 13.47 6.07 16.83
N PHE A 22 13.79 7.37 16.87
CA PHE A 22 14.58 8.06 15.86
C PHE A 22 16.01 7.52 15.78
N HIS A 23 16.66 7.24 16.92
CA HIS A 23 18.01 6.69 16.96
C HIS A 23 18.06 5.22 16.50
N LEU A 24 17.01 4.44 16.75
CA LEU A 24 16.85 3.06 16.26
C LEU A 24 16.56 3.05 14.75
N LEU A 25 15.78 4.03 14.27
CA LEU A 25 15.54 4.28 12.85
C LEU A 25 16.81 4.78 12.12
N LEU A 26 17.69 5.52 12.78
CA LEU A 26 18.95 5.99 12.20
C LEU A 26 20.03 4.92 12.13
N PHE A 27 20.05 3.96 13.08
CA PHE A 27 21.06 2.89 13.14
C PHE A 27 20.65 1.60 12.44
N ASP A 28 19.36 1.20 12.47
CA ASP A 28 18.84 -0.01 11.80
C ASP A 28 17.97 0.28 10.56
N GLY A 29 17.64 1.56 10.32
CA GLY A 29 16.68 1.99 9.29
C GLY A 29 17.28 2.45 7.97
N SER A 30 18.56 2.15 7.68
CA SER A 30 19.10 2.28 6.31
C SER A 30 18.24 1.55 5.29
N LEU A 31 17.61 0.45 5.72
CA LEU A 31 16.72 -0.39 4.92
C LEU A 31 15.35 0.24 4.65
N ILE A 32 14.85 1.09 5.55
CA ILE A 32 13.53 1.76 5.41
C ILE A 32 13.72 3.21 4.92
N PHE A 33 14.92 3.55 4.45
CA PHE A 33 15.22 4.89 3.96
C PHE A 33 14.31 5.36 2.81
N PRO A 34 14.02 4.57 1.75
CA PRO A 34 13.17 5.04 0.67
C PRO A 34 11.71 5.26 1.12
N GLU A 35 11.21 4.49 2.10
CA GLU A 35 9.90 4.69 2.73
C GLU A 35 9.89 5.95 3.62
N CYS A 36 10.97 6.21 4.36
CA CYS A 36 11.10 7.42 5.18
C CYS A 36 11.06 8.71 4.35
N ILE A 37 11.66 8.69 3.15
CA ILE A 37 11.58 9.82 2.20
C ILE A 37 10.13 10.10 1.82
N LEU A 38 9.32 9.07 1.58
CA LEU A 38 7.90 9.24 1.26
C LEU A 38 7.09 9.74 2.46
N ILE A 39 7.35 9.22 3.66
CA ILE A 39 6.71 9.72 4.89
C ILE A 39 6.99 11.21 5.05
N PHE A 40 8.25 11.61 4.88
CA PHE A 40 8.64 13.01 4.96
C PHE A 40 7.96 13.85 3.89
N GLY A 41 7.88 13.38 2.65
CA GLY A 41 7.13 14.01 1.57
C GLY A 41 5.64 14.20 1.89
N LEU A 42 5.02 13.19 2.49
CA LEU A 42 3.61 13.21 2.90
C LEU A 42 3.36 14.21 4.03
N ILE A 43 4.25 14.28 5.02
CA ILE A 43 4.18 15.26 6.11
C ILE A 43 4.36 16.68 5.55
N LEU A 44 5.33 16.90 4.66
CA LEU A 44 5.52 18.20 4.00
C LEU A 44 4.29 18.62 3.20
N LEU A 45 3.68 17.69 2.47
CA LEU A 45 2.48 17.94 1.69
C LEU A 45 1.32 18.37 2.60
N LEU A 46 1.11 17.70 3.72
CA LEU A 46 0.09 18.07 4.72
C LEU A 46 0.37 19.44 5.38
N MET A 47 1.63 19.74 5.69
CA MET A 47 2.01 21.03 6.27
C MET A 47 1.74 22.19 5.31
N ILE A 48 2.01 21.98 4.02
CA ILE A 48 1.78 22.99 2.99
C ILE A 48 0.29 23.16 2.73
N ASP A 49 -0.47 22.08 2.60
CA ASP A 49 -1.93 22.15 2.47
C ASP A 49 -2.58 22.90 3.64
N SER A 50 -2.11 22.65 4.87
CA SER A 50 -2.62 23.34 6.05
C SER A 50 -2.28 24.84 6.11
N THR A 51 -1.24 25.30 5.41
CA THR A 51 -0.75 26.69 5.48
C THR A 51 -1.01 27.49 4.20
N SER A 52 -1.36 26.82 3.11
CA SER A 52 -1.43 27.41 1.79
C SER A 52 -2.86 27.82 1.41
N ASP A 53 -2.97 28.99 0.79
CA ASP A 53 -4.15 29.37 0.01
C ASP A 53 -4.16 28.60 -1.32
N GLN A 54 -5.33 28.40 -1.95
CA GLN A 54 -5.55 27.59 -3.17
C GLN A 54 -4.66 27.89 -4.42
N LYS A 55 -3.68 28.79 -4.34
CA LYS A 55 -2.75 29.20 -5.40
C LYS A 55 -1.48 28.36 -5.49
N ASP A 56 -1.14 27.53 -4.49
CA ASP A 56 0.11 26.74 -4.50
C ASP A 56 -0.03 25.31 -5.06
N ILE A 57 -1.10 25.06 -5.84
CA ILE A 57 -1.34 23.80 -6.55
C ILE A 57 -0.09 23.21 -7.25
N PRO A 58 0.69 23.97 -8.05
CA PRO A 58 1.87 23.42 -8.72
C PRO A 58 2.97 22.97 -7.74
N TRP A 59 3.06 23.60 -6.56
CA TRP A 59 4.01 23.18 -5.53
C TRP A 59 3.65 21.82 -4.93
N LEU A 60 2.36 21.54 -4.74
CA LEU A 60 1.90 20.24 -4.22
C LEU A 60 2.34 19.10 -5.15
N TYR A 61 2.12 19.24 -6.46
CA TYR A 61 2.58 18.27 -7.47
C TYR A 61 4.10 18.13 -7.52
N PHE A 62 4.83 19.23 -7.37
CA PHE A 62 6.28 19.22 -7.37
C PHE A 62 6.82 18.44 -6.17
N ILE A 63 6.26 18.65 -4.98
CA ILE A 63 6.70 17.99 -3.75
C ILE A 63 6.40 16.49 -3.79
N SER A 64 5.19 16.11 -4.20
CA SER A 64 4.83 14.70 -4.33
C SER A 64 5.73 13.99 -5.34
N SER A 65 5.93 14.57 -6.53
CA SER A 65 6.75 13.98 -7.58
C SER A 65 8.23 13.90 -7.19
N THR A 66 8.79 14.94 -6.56
CA THR A 66 10.18 14.93 -6.09
C THR A 66 10.41 13.91 -4.99
N SER A 67 9.47 13.73 -4.06
CA SER A 67 9.57 12.69 -3.01
C SER A 67 9.63 11.28 -3.60
N LEU A 68 8.81 10.98 -4.62
CA LEU A 68 8.81 9.70 -5.32
C LEU A 68 10.11 9.47 -6.08
N VAL A 69 10.59 10.48 -6.83
CA VAL A 69 11.87 10.39 -7.56
C VAL A 69 13.04 10.21 -6.60
N MET A 70 13.07 10.94 -5.49
CA MET A 70 14.10 10.78 -4.45
C MET A 70 14.07 9.36 -3.86
N SER A 71 12.88 8.81 -3.58
CA SER A 71 12.73 7.43 -3.11
C SER A 71 13.25 6.41 -4.14
N ILE A 72 12.96 6.60 -5.43
CA ILE A 72 13.51 5.77 -6.53
C ILE A 72 15.03 5.84 -6.55
N THR A 73 15.61 7.04 -6.47
CA THR A 73 17.07 7.18 -6.50
C THR A 73 17.73 6.51 -5.30
N ALA A 74 17.14 6.63 -4.11
CA ALA A 74 17.62 5.96 -2.91
C ALA A 74 17.63 4.44 -3.07
N LEU A 75 16.58 3.87 -3.65
CA LEU A 75 16.49 2.43 -3.92
C LEU A 75 17.55 1.98 -4.92
N LEU A 76 17.81 2.77 -5.98
CA LEU A 76 18.86 2.47 -6.96
C LEU A 76 20.28 2.51 -6.36
N PHE A 77 20.52 3.40 -5.39
CA PHE A 77 21.78 3.42 -4.65
C PHE A 77 21.94 2.19 -3.76
N ARG A 78 20.86 1.74 -3.11
CA ARG A 78 20.84 0.56 -2.23
C ARG A 78 21.04 -0.76 -2.96
N TRP A 79 20.68 -0.86 -4.24
CA TRP A 79 20.78 -2.08 -5.05
C TRP A 79 22.18 -2.76 -5.03
N ARG A 80 23.24 -2.03 -4.67
CA ARG A 80 24.61 -2.56 -4.58
C ARG A 80 24.97 -3.17 -3.23
N GLU A 81 24.10 -3.10 -2.24
CA GLU A 81 24.33 -3.62 -0.90
C GLU A 81 23.90 -5.09 -0.78
N GLU A 82 24.58 -5.84 0.08
CA GLU A 82 24.23 -7.24 0.36
C GLU A 82 22.87 -7.31 1.11
N PRO A 83 22.08 -8.37 0.92
CA PRO A 83 20.78 -8.50 1.56
C PRO A 83 20.92 -8.50 3.09
N MET A 84 20.33 -7.50 3.75
CA MET A 84 20.31 -7.38 5.20
C MET A 84 18.91 -7.67 5.75
N ILE A 85 18.88 -8.27 6.94
CA ILE A 85 17.67 -8.49 7.73
C ILE A 85 17.65 -7.43 8.83
N SER A 86 16.56 -6.69 8.97
CA SER A 86 16.39 -5.67 10.02
C SER A 86 15.06 -5.88 10.76
N PHE A 87 14.90 -5.14 11.86
CA PHE A 87 13.76 -5.26 12.78
C PHE A 87 13.59 -6.70 13.30
N SER A 88 14.67 -7.27 13.82
CA SER A 88 14.71 -8.60 14.45
C SER A 88 14.22 -9.77 13.57
N GLY A 89 14.10 -9.61 12.26
CA GLY A 89 13.54 -10.65 11.36
C GLY A 89 12.29 -10.20 10.61
N ASN A 90 11.62 -9.14 11.04
CA ASN A 90 10.33 -8.70 10.51
C ASN A 90 10.41 -8.05 9.12
N PHE A 91 11.55 -7.43 8.78
CA PHE A 91 11.74 -6.78 7.47
C PHE A 91 12.98 -7.31 6.76
N GLN A 92 12.76 -7.91 5.59
CA GLN A 92 13.83 -8.49 4.78
C GLN A 92 13.94 -7.78 3.44
N THR A 93 15.13 -7.31 3.10
CA THR A 93 15.42 -6.77 1.77
C THR A 93 16.20 -7.79 0.95
N ASN A 94 15.56 -8.29 -0.11
CA ASN A 94 16.18 -9.11 -1.14
C ASN A 94 16.01 -8.41 -2.49
N ASN A 95 16.86 -8.70 -3.48
CA ASN A 95 16.78 -8.12 -4.82
C ASN A 95 15.36 -8.22 -5.43
N PHE A 96 14.63 -9.29 -5.10
CA PHE A 96 13.24 -9.43 -5.53
C PHE A 96 12.31 -8.37 -4.93
N ASN A 97 12.40 -8.12 -3.62
CA ASN A 97 11.56 -7.11 -2.94
C ASN A 97 11.87 -5.72 -3.50
N GLU A 98 13.14 -5.45 -3.80
CA GLU A 98 13.57 -4.18 -4.40
C GLU A 98 12.99 -3.95 -5.80
N ILE A 99 12.92 -4.99 -6.65
CA ILE A 99 12.30 -4.89 -7.99
C ILE A 99 10.83 -4.46 -7.87
N PHE A 100 10.08 -5.05 -6.93
CA PHE A 100 8.67 -4.72 -6.76
C PHE A 100 8.47 -3.35 -6.13
N GLN A 101 9.31 -2.96 -5.15
CA GLN A 101 9.31 -1.60 -4.62
C GLN A 101 9.60 -0.57 -5.72
N PHE A 102 10.58 -0.83 -6.58
CA PHE A 102 10.89 0.01 -7.73
C PHE A 102 9.70 0.12 -8.70
N LEU A 103 9.02 -0.99 -8.98
CA LEU A 103 7.87 -1.01 -9.87
C LEU A 103 6.66 -0.23 -9.30
N ILE A 104 6.39 -0.36 -8.00
CA ILE A 104 5.36 0.42 -7.28
C ILE A 104 5.66 1.92 -7.34
N LEU A 105 6.91 2.30 -7.07
CA LEU A 105 7.36 3.70 -7.15
C LEU A 105 7.28 4.24 -8.59
N LEU A 106 7.65 3.45 -9.60
CA LEU A 106 7.56 3.84 -11.00
C LEU A 106 6.11 4.10 -11.41
N CYS A 107 5.21 3.15 -11.11
CA CYS A 107 3.80 3.29 -11.46
C CYS A 107 3.13 4.49 -10.78
N SER A 108 3.45 4.77 -9.52
CA SER A 108 2.92 5.94 -8.82
C SER A 108 3.47 7.26 -9.34
N THR A 109 4.76 7.30 -9.70
CA THR A 109 5.38 8.47 -10.34
C THR A 109 4.71 8.79 -11.68
N LEU A 110 4.33 7.77 -12.45
CA LEU A 110 3.57 7.95 -13.70
C LEU A 110 2.10 8.30 -13.45
N CYS A 111 1.53 7.88 -12.32
CA CYS A 111 0.13 8.11 -12.02
C CYS A 111 -0.19 9.60 -11.76
N ILE A 112 0.68 10.32 -11.06
CA ILE A 112 0.50 11.74 -10.75
C ILE A 112 0.31 12.59 -12.02
N PRO A 113 1.24 12.64 -13.00
CA PRO A 113 1.07 13.49 -14.19
C PRO A 113 -0.14 13.08 -15.04
N LEU A 114 -0.48 11.78 -15.09
CA LEU A 114 -1.67 11.30 -15.81
C LEU A 114 -2.99 11.77 -15.16
N SER A 115 -2.96 12.12 -13.87
CA SER A 115 -4.13 12.56 -13.13
C SER A 115 -4.35 14.08 -13.12
N VAL A 116 -3.33 14.87 -13.47
CA VAL A 116 -3.37 16.35 -13.35
C VAL A 116 -4.54 16.95 -14.13
N GLU A 117 -4.64 16.62 -15.42
CA GLU A 117 -5.69 17.16 -16.31
C GLU A 117 -7.09 16.81 -15.80
N TYR A 118 -7.27 15.60 -15.29
CA TYR A 118 -8.54 15.17 -14.71
C TYR A 118 -8.93 15.95 -13.45
N ILE A 119 -7.98 16.18 -12.55
CA ILE A 119 -8.26 16.88 -11.29
C ILE A 119 -8.56 18.36 -11.56
N GLU A 120 -7.86 18.98 -12.53
CA GLU A 120 -8.13 20.34 -12.98
C GLU A 120 -9.54 20.48 -13.58
N CYS A 121 -10.00 19.51 -14.38
CA CYS A 121 -11.36 19.52 -14.94
C CYS A 121 -12.48 19.31 -13.91
N THR A 122 -12.18 18.64 -12.78
CA THR A 122 -13.19 18.27 -11.78
C THR A 122 -13.25 19.20 -10.57
N GLU A 123 -12.35 20.18 -10.48
CA GLU A 123 -12.26 21.16 -9.38
C GLU A 123 -12.23 20.52 -7.97
N MET A 124 -11.64 19.32 -7.86
CA MET A 124 -11.54 18.58 -6.61
C MET A 124 -10.24 18.89 -5.86
N ALA A 125 -10.20 18.59 -4.56
CA ALA A 125 -9.07 18.86 -3.69
C ALA A 125 -7.85 17.98 -4.02
N ILE A 126 -6.91 18.54 -4.81
CA ILE A 126 -5.68 17.88 -5.28
C ILE A 126 -4.89 17.23 -4.13
N THR A 127 -4.85 17.89 -2.97
CA THR A 127 -4.14 17.38 -1.79
C THR A 127 -4.68 16.01 -1.35
N GLU A 128 -6.01 15.82 -1.31
CA GLU A 128 -6.61 14.55 -0.90
C GLU A 128 -6.17 13.42 -1.84
N PHE A 129 -6.17 13.69 -3.15
CA PHE A 129 -5.70 12.74 -4.15
C PHE A 129 -4.22 12.36 -3.94
N LEU A 130 -3.34 13.36 -3.83
CA LEU A 130 -1.90 13.11 -3.66
C LEU A 130 -1.60 12.39 -2.35
N LEU A 131 -2.33 12.71 -1.28
CA LEU A 131 -2.22 12.03 0.01
C LEU A 131 -2.58 10.54 -0.10
N PHE A 132 -3.70 10.20 -0.74
CA PHE A 132 -4.10 8.80 -0.91
C PHE A 132 -3.13 8.03 -1.81
N VAL A 133 -2.60 8.66 -2.88
CA VAL A 133 -1.60 8.01 -3.75
C VAL A 133 -0.31 7.75 -3.00
N LEU A 134 0.24 8.73 -2.28
CA LEU A 134 1.48 8.57 -1.50
C LEU A 134 1.32 7.60 -0.32
N THR A 135 0.14 7.56 0.30
CA THR A 135 -0.14 6.60 1.39
C THR A 135 -0.27 5.19 0.84
N ALA A 136 -0.91 5.02 -0.31
CA ALA A 136 -1.01 3.73 -0.99
C ALA A 136 0.37 3.21 -1.40
N THR A 137 1.25 4.05 -1.97
CA THR A 137 2.60 3.63 -2.36
C THR A 137 3.41 3.18 -1.16
N LEU A 138 3.33 3.91 -0.06
CA LEU A 138 3.96 3.55 1.21
C LEU A 138 3.48 2.18 1.69
N GLY A 139 2.16 1.93 1.72
CA GLY A 139 1.60 0.62 2.07
C GLY A 139 2.12 -0.50 1.16
N GLY A 140 2.22 -0.24 -0.15
CA GLY A 140 2.81 -1.16 -1.11
C GLY A 140 4.28 -1.49 -0.84
N MET A 141 5.09 -0.47 -0.54
CA MET A 141 6.52 -0.65 -0.25
C MET A 141 6.76 -1.48 1.02
N PHE A 142 5.99 -1.24 2.08
CA PHE A 142 6.05 -2.04 3.30
C PHE A 142 5.67 -3.49 3.05
N LEU A 143 4.67 -3.76 2.21
CA LEU A 143 4.29 -5.13 1.86
C LEU A 143 5.41 -5.90 1.16
N CYS A 144 6.20 -5.24 0.30
CA CYS A 144 7.32 -5.88 -0.37
C CYS A 144 8.34 -6.44 0.63
N GLY A 145 8.68 -5.70 1.69
CA GLY A 145 9.66 -6.15 2.69
C GLY A 145 9.09 -6.94 3.88
N ALA A 146 7.76 -7.03 4.02
CA ALA A 146 7.09 -7.70 5.15
C ALA A 146 7.44 -9.19 5.29
N ASN A 147 7.87 -9.63 6.47
CA ASN A 147 8.17 -11.04 6.76
C ASN A 147 7.30 -11.62 7.89
N ASP A 148 6.42 -10.82 8.46
CA ASP A 148 5.52 -11.19 9.57
C ASP A 148 4.05 -11.07 9.16
N LEU A 149 3.19 -11.91 9.75
CA LEU A 149 1.75 -11.95 9.44
C LEU A 149 1.06 -10.59 9.65
N ILE A 150 1.51 -9.80 10.63
CA ILE A 150 0.88 -8.52 10.96
C ILE A 150 1.16 -7.50 9.86
N THR A 151 2.41 -7.31 9.45
CA THR A 151 2.75 -6.37 8.37
C THR A 151 2.15 -6.84 7.05
N ILE A 152 2.14 -8.16 6.79
CA ILE A 152 1.47 -8.76 5.62
C ILE A 152 -0.03 -8.47 5.59
N PHE A 153 -0.68 -8.29 6.75
CA PHE A 153 -2.07 -7.86 6.83
C PHE A 153 -2.23 -6.34 6.70
N VAL A 154 -1.50 -5.58 7.54
CA VAL A 154 -1.68 -4.13 7.68
C VAL A 154 -1.28 -3.36 6.42
N ALA A 155 -0.21 -3.75 5.75
CA ALA A 155 0.29 -3.08 4.56
C ALA A 155 -0.72 -3.08 3.40
N PRO A 156 -1.31 -4.22 2.98
CA PRO A 156 -2.35 -4.23 1.95
C PRO A 156 -3.69 -3.65 2.41
N GLU A 157 -4.00 -3.62 3.72
CA GLU A 157 -5.15 -2.85 4.21
C GLU A 157 -4.96 -1.34 4.09
N CYS A 158 -3.76 -0.84 4.39
CA CYS A 158 -3.44 0.57 4.18
C CYS A 158 -3.58 0.95 2.70
N PHE A 159 -3.04 0.10 1.81
CA PHE A 159 -3.20 0.25 0.36
C PHE A 159 -4.67 0.22 -0.08
N SER A 160 -5.46 -0.74 0.44
CA SER A 160 -6.85 -0.94 0.06
C SER A 160 -7.74 0.22 0.49
N LEU A 161 -7.58 0.71 1.72
CA LEU A 161 -8.32 1.86 2.25
C LEU A 161 -8.09 3.11 1.40
N CYS A 162 -6.85 3.38 1.01
CA CYS A 162 -6.54 4.49 0.11
C CYS A 162 -7.22 4.32 -1.26
N SER A 163 -7.22 3.09 -1.79
CA SER A 163 -7.89 2.77 -3.06
C SER A 163 -9.41 2.91 -2.97
N TYR A 164 -10.02 2.56 -1.84
CA TYR A 164 -11.46 2.75 -1.59
C TYR A 164 -11.80 4.25 -1.60
N LEU A 165 -11.03 5.06 -0.87
CA LEU A 165 -11.24 6.51 -0.82
C LEU A 165 -11.04 7.16 -2.20
N LEU A 166 -10.07 6.69 -2.98
CA LEU A 166 -9.83 7.17 -4.32
C LEU A 166 -10.95 6.79 -5.31
N SER A 167 -11.59 5.64 -5.13
CA SER A 167 -12.76 5.26 -5.95
C SER A 167 -13.97 6.19 -5.72
N GLY A 168 -14.02 6.81 -4.54
CA GLY A 168 -15.06 7.76 -4.10
C GLY A 168 -14.64 9.23 -4.22
N TYR A 169 -13.58 9.51 -4.97
CA TYR A 169 -13.00 10.86 -5.04
C TYR A 169 -14.03 11.89 -5.52
N THR A 170 -14.87 11.54 -6.50
CA THR A 170 -16.02 12.33 -6.94
C THR A 170 -17.21 12.26 -5.98
N LYS A 171 -17.10 12.91 -4.81
CA LYS A 171 -18.09 12.89 -3.71
C LYS A 171 -19.53 13.25 -4.11
N LYS A 172 -19.69 14.09 -5.15
CA LYS A 172 -21.00 14.56 -5.66
C LYS A 172 -21.69 13.55 -6.60
N ASP A 173 -20.97 12.56 -7.12
CA ASP A 173 -21.52 11.59 -8.06
C ASP A 173 -22.06 10.36 -7.31
N VAL A 174 -23.37 10.14 -7.39
CA VAL A 174 -24.05 9.00 -6.76
C VAL A 174 -23.44 7.68 -7.24
N ARG A 175 -22.99 7.62 -8.49
CA ARG A 175 -22.41 6.41 -9.07
C ARG A 175 -21.04 6.07 -8.48
N SER A 176 -20.21 7.08 -8.24
CA SER A 176 -18.91 6.92 -7.58
C SER A 176 -19.09 6.51 -6.11
N ASN A 177 -20.11 7.06 -5.44
CA ASN A 177 -20.45 6.67 -4.07
C ASN A 177 -20.96 5.22 -3.99
N GLU A 178 -21.79 4.79 -4.94
CA GLU A 178 -22.25 3.38 -5.02
C GLU A 178 -21.07 2.43 -5.24
N ALA A 179 -20.19 2.74 -6.20
CA ALA A 179 -18.98 1.97 -6.47
C ALA A 179 -18.08 1.88 -5.23
N THR A 180 -17.85 2.98 -4.54
CA THR A 180 -17.02 3.03 -3.32
C THR A 180 -17.61 2.16 -2.22
N MET A 181 -18.92 2.26 -1.98
CA MET A 181 -19.60 1.46 -0.97
C MET A 181 -19.50 -0.04 -1.28
N LYS A 182 -19.73 -0.41 -2.55
CA LYS A 182 -19.54 -1.79 -3.01
C LYS A 182 -18.10 -2.24 -2.80
N TYR A 183 -17.13 -1.42 -3.20
CA TYR A 183 -15.71 -1.75 -3.10
C TYR A 183 -15.27 -1.95 -1.64
N LEU A 184 -15.66 -1.03 -0.76
CA LEU A 184 -15.35 -1.08 0.67
C LEU A 184 -15.96 -2.32 1.34
N LEU A 185 -17.23 -2.64 1.08
CA LEU A 185 -17.90 -3.79 1.68
C LEU A 185 -17.26 -5.11 1.24
N MET A 186 -17.02 -5.24 -0.07
CA MET A 186 -16.40 -6.39 -0.69
C MET A 186 -14.95 -6.58 -0.23
N GLY A 187 -14.20 -5.48 -0.17
CA GLY A 187 -12.87 -5.39 0.38
C GLY A 187 -12.79 -5.76 1.87
N GLY A 188 -13.68 -5.22 2.69
CA GLY A 188 -13.75 -5.54 4.12
C GLY A 188 -14.12 -7.01 4.39
N ALA A 189 -15.02 -7.58 3.59
CA ALA A 189 -15.36 -9.00 3.67
C ALA A 189 -14.14 -9.90 3.34
N SER A 190 -13.41 -9.60 2.27
CA SER A 190 -12.21 -10.38 1.91
C SER A 190 -11.10 -10.26 2.95
N SER A 191 -10.93 -9.08 3.53
CA SER A 191 -9.96 -8.83 4.59
C SER A 191 -10.31 -9.59 5.87
N SER A 192 -11.59 -9.68 6.21
CA SER A 192 -12.08 -10.48 7.34
C SER A 192 -11.82 -11.98 7.17
N ILE A 193 -12.01 -12.50 5.95
CA ILE A 193 -11.71 -13.89 5.56
C ILE A 193 -10.19 -14.14 5.67
N LEU A 194 -9.37 -13.21 5.19
CA LEU A 194 -7.91 -13.31 5.23
C LEU A 194 -7.37 -13.33 6.66
N VAL A 195 -7.85 -12.44 7.54
CA VAL A 195 -7.47 -12.43 8.97
C VAL A 195 -7.88 -13.71 9.67
N HIS A 196 -9.03 -14.30 9.35
CA HIS A 196 -9.40 -15.61 9.88
C HIS A 196 -8.39 -16.68 9.49
N GLY A 197 -7.92 -16.68 8.24
CA GLY A 197 -6.85 -17.58 7.79
C GLY A 197 -5.54 -17.38 8.56
N PHE A 198 -5.13 -16.13 8.80
CA PHE A 198 -3.95 -15.81 9.60
C PHE A 198 -4.10 -16.21 11.07
N SER A 199 -5.29 -16.05 11.66
CA SER A 199 -5.58 -16.50 13.02
C SER A 199 -5.42 -18.01 13.16
N TRP A 200 -5.82 -18.79 12.16
CA TRP A 200 -5.59 -20.24 12.16
C TRP A 200 -4.10 -20.58 12.06
N LEU A 201 -3.34 -19.93 11.17
CA LEU A 201 -1.89 -20.12 11.08
C LEU A 201 -1.18 -19.82 12.40
N TYR A 202 -1.51 -18.68 13.01
CA TYR A 202 -0.96 -18.26 14.29
C TYR A 202 -1.26 -19.27 15.41
N GLY A 203 -2.49 -19.79 15.47
CA GLY A 203 -2.86 -20.80 16.45
C GLY A 203 -2.17 -22.14 16.24
N LEU A 204 -1.96 -22.55 14.98
CA LEU A 204 -1.30 -23.81 14.63
C LEU A 204 0.23 -23.75 14.79
N SER A 205 0.85 -22.58 14.63
CA SER A 205 2.29 -22.39 14.83
C SER A 205 2.71 -22.38 16.30
N GLY A 206 1.77 -22.22 17.22
CA GLY A 206 2.06 -22.10 18.66
C GLY A 206 2.21 -20.66 19.13
N GLY A 207 1.79 -19.68 18.33
CA GLY A 207 1.84 -18.25 18.68
C GLY A 207 2.94 -17.46 17.98
N GLU A 208 3.53 -18.02 16.92
CA GLU A 208 4.57 -17.36 16.11
C GLU A 208 3.95 -16.47 15.02
N ILE A 209 4.59 -15.32 14.76
CA ILE A 209 4.09 -14.28 13.84
C ILE A 209 5.00 -14.16 12.61
N GLU A 210 6.29 -14.42 12.75
CA GLU A 210 7.24 -14.40 11.63
C GLU A 210 7.04 -15.63 10.74
N LEU A 211 7.07 -15.44 9.41
CA LEU A 211 6.81 -16.53 8.45
C LEU A 211 7.73 -17.73 8.63
N GLN A 212 9.02 -17.48 8.91
CA GLN A 212 10.00 -18.55 9.13
C GLN A 212 9.72 -19.33 10.42
N GLU A 213 9.35 -18.62 11.48
CA GLU A 213 9.00 -19.23 12.77
C GLU A 213 7.67 -19.98 12.70
N ILE A 214 6.71 -19.51 11.91
CA ILE A 214 5.45 -20.21 11.63
C ILE A 214 5.73 -21.57 11.00
N VAL A 215 6.58 -21.62 9.97
CA VAL A 215 6.95 -22.89 9.32
C VAL A 215 7.61 -23.83 10.33
N ASN A 216 8.55 -23.34 11.13
CA ASN A 216 9.22 -24.13 12.16
C ASN A 216 8.23 -24.61 13.24
N GLY A 217 7.30 -23.76 13.67
CA GLY A 217 6.24 -24.07 14.64
C GLY A 217 5.30 -25.17 14.12
N LEU A 218 4.91 -25.13 12.85
CA LEU A 218 4.10 -26.18 12.21
C LEU A 218 4.82 -27.54 12.15
N ILE A 219 6.13 -27.53 11.89
CA ILE A 219 6.95 -28.74 11.86
C ILE A 219 7.09 -29.32 13.28
N ASN A 220 7.39 -28.46 14.26
CA ASN A 220 7.59 -28.86 15.66
C ASN A 220 6.31 -29.42 16.31
N THR A 221 5.16 -28.82 16.00
CA THR A 221 3.86 -29.29 16.49
C THR A 221 3.31 -30.49 15.70
N GLN A 222 3.98 -30.89 14.60
CA GLN A 222 3.51 -31.93 13.67
C GLN A 222 2.12 -31.63 13.06
N MET A 223 1.71 -30.36 13.05
CA MET A 223 0.39 -29.92 12.58
C MET A 223 0.35 -29.62 11.07
N TYR A 224 1.46 -29.80 10.35
CA TYR A 224 1.59 -29.55 8.92
C TYR A 224 0.62 -30.37 8.03
N ASN A 225 0.07 -31.48 8.53
CA ASN A 225 -0.91 -32.31 7.82
C ASN A 225 -2.30 -32.29 8.49
N SER A 226 -2.51 -31.38 9.44
CA SER A 226 -3.80 -31.23 10.12
C SER A 226 -4.84 -30.63 9.18
N PRO A 227 -6.14 -30.94 9.31
CA PRO A 227 -7.18 -30.28 8.52
C PRO A 227 -7.24 -28.77 8.76
N GLY A 228 -6.73 -28.29 9.91
CA GLY A 228 -6.64 -26.88 10.25
C GLY A 228 -5.76 -26.09 9.27
N ILE A 229 -4.64 -26.65 8.81
CA ILE A 229 -3.77 -25.94 7.85
C ILE A 229 -4.46 -25.78 6.49
N SER A 230 -5.21 -26.79 6.05
CA SER A 230 -5.98 -26.74 4.81
C SER A 230 -7.05 -25.64 4.88
N ILE A 231 -7.74 -25.54 6.02
CA ILE A 231 -8.74 -24.49 6.27
C ILE A 231 -8.06 -23.10 6.24
N ALA A 232 -6.92 -22.95 6.91
CA ALA A 232 -6.15 -21.69 6.92
C ALA A 232 -5.75 -21.25 5.50
N LEU A 233 -5.19 -22.19 4.72
CA LEU A 233 -4.78 -21.93 3.33
C LEU A 233 -5.96 -21.58 2.43
N ILE A 234 -7.12 -22.23 2.61
CA ILE A 234 -8.34 -21.90 1.86
C ILE A 234 -8.78 -20.46 2.19
N PHE A 235 -8.85 -20.08 3.46
CA PHE A 235 -9.22 -18.72 3.86
C PHE A 235 -8.25 -17.67 3.30
N ILE A 236 -6.94 -17.92 3.38
CA ILE A 236 -5.92 -17.02 2.83
C ILE A 236 -6.06 -16.91 1.31
N THR A 237 -6.19 -18.04 0.60
CA THR A 237 -6.33 -18.06 -0.86
C THR A 237 -7.60 -17.35 -1.31
N VAL A 238 -8.72 -17.53 -0.61
CA VAL A 238 -9.98 -16.84 -0.92
C VAL A 238 -9.87 -15.34 -0.63
N GLY A 239 -9.26 -14.96 0.50
CA GLY A 239 -9.05 -13.55 0.86
C GLY A 239 -8.16 -12.80 -0.12
N ILE A 240 -7.00 -13.39 -0.48
CA ILE A 240 -6.08 -12.85 -1.50
C ILE A 240 -6.73 -12.87 -2.88
N GLY A 241 -7.39 -13.99 -3.25
CA GLY A 241 -8.08 -14.14 -4.52
C GLY A 241 -9.11 -13.04 -4.73
N PHE A 242 -9.91 -12.71 -3.72
CA PHE A 242 -10.90 -11.65 -3.83
C PHE A 242 -10.27 -10.27 -4.14
N LYS A 243 -9.09 -9.97 -3.57
CA LYS A 243 -8.38 -8.70 -3.83
C LYS A 243 -7.70 -8.66 -5.20
N LEU A 244 -7.40 -9.82 -5.81
CA LEU A 244 -6.89 -9.99 -7.17
C LEU A 244 -7.97 -9.99 -8.25
N SER A 245 -9.22 -10.25 -7.87
CA SER A 245 -10.35 -10.40 -8.80
C SER A 245 -10.20 -11.42 -9.94
N PRO A 246 -9.59 -12.62 -9.77
CA PRO A 246 -9.70 -13.69 -10.75
C PRO A 246 -11.13 -14.25 -10.73
N ALA A 247 -11.52 -14.97 -11.78
CA ALA A 247 -12.75 -15.76 -11.73
C ALA A 247 -12.62 -16.86 -10.64
N PRO A 248 -13.63 -17.06 -9.77
CA PRO A 248 -14.99 -16.52 -9.82
C PRO A 248 -15.19 -15.20 -9.05
N SER A 249 -14.22 -14.65 -8.31
CA SER A 249 -14.38 -13.50 -7.39
C SER A 249 -14.32 -12.10 -8.03
N HIS A 250 -14.63 -11.97 -9.32
CA HIS A 250 -14.49 -10.73 -10.09
C HIS A 250 -15.78 -9.88 -10.17
N GLN A 251 -16.87 -10.27 -9.51
CA GLN A 251 -18.19 -9.63 -9.67
C GLN A 251 -18.21 -8.16 -9.26
N TRP A 252 -17.38 -7.77 -8.29
CA TRP A 252 -17.32 -6.39 -7.83
C TRP A 252 -16.54 -5.48 -8.78
N THR A 253 -15.58 -6.05 -9.52
CA THR A 253 -14.66 -5.33 -10.41
C THR A 253 -15.40 -4.48 -11.44
N PRO A 254 -16.27 -5.00 -12.32
CA PRO A 254 -16.88 -4.20 -13.38
C PRO A 254 -17.70 -3.01 -12.84
N ASP A 255 -18.45 -3.22 -11.76
CA ASP A 255 -19.27 -2.19 -11.12
C ASP A 255 -18.42 -1.03 -10.58
N VAL A 256 -17.31 -1.35 -9.92
CA VAL A 256 -16.39 -0.34 -9.38
C VAL A 256 -15.72 0.43 -10.51
N TYR A 257 -15.25 -0.27 -11.54
CA TYR A 257 -14.64 0.37 -12.71
C TYR A 257 -15.58 1.33 -13.43
N GLU A 258 -16.84 0.93 -13.61
CA GLU A 258 -17.81 1.78 -14.30
C GLU A 258 -18.18 3.01 -13.47
N GLY A 259 -18.14 2.92 -12.14
CA GLY A 259 -18.47 4.02 -11.23
C GLY A 259 -17.35 5.02 -10.99
N VAL A 260 -16.08 4.65 -11.23
CA VAL A 260 -14.94 5.56 -11.05
C VAL A 260 -14.77 6.44 -12.29
N ARG A 261 -15.13 7.73 -12.16
CA ARG A 261 -15.10 8.69 -13.26
C ARG A 261 -13.67 8.96 -13.81
N PHE A 262 -12.63 8.80 -12.98
CA PHE A 262 -11.22 8.86 -13.39
C PHE A 262 -10.88 7.89 -14.55
N VAL A 263 -11.50 6.71 -14.56
CA VAL A 263 -11.31 5.70 -15.61
C VAL A 263 -11.98 6.14 -16.92
N ARG A 264 -13.05 6.95 -16.84
CA ARG A 264 -13.92 7.29 -17.97
C ARG A 264 -13.37 8.42 -18.85
N GLU A 265 -12.54 9.31 -18.30
CA GLU A 265 -12.16 10.56 -18.98
C GLU A 265 -10.71 10.62 -19.50
N ILE A 266 -9.81 9.67 -19.19
CA ILE A 266 -8.48 9.68 -19.84
C ILE A 266 -8.68 9.52 -21.36
N PRO A 267 -8.32 10.52 -22.18
CA PRO A 267 -8.63 10.53 -23.60
C PRO A 267 -7.91 9.38 -24.31
N THR A 268 -8.62 8.74 -25.24
CA THR A 268 -8.15 7.64 -26.10
C THR A 268 -6.93 7.98 -26.97
N SER A 269 -6.47 9.24 -26.98
CA SER A 269 -5.27 9.71 -27.66
C SER A 269 -3.98 9.54 -26.83
N LEU A 270 -4.07 9.45 -25.50
CA LEU A 270 -2.91 9.24 -24.60
C LEU A 270 -2.63 7.75 -24.30
N SER A 271 -3.56 6.85 -24.65
CA SER A 271 -3.38 5.39 -24.53
C SER A 271 -2.39 4.80 -25.56
N LEU A 272 -2.03 5.58 -26.59
CA LEU A 272 -1.29 5.10 -27.76
C LEU A 272 0.24 5.14 -27.62
N ARG A 273 0.81 5.51 -26.46
CA ARG A 273 2.27 5.72 -26.37
C ARG A 273 3.02 5.03 -25.24
N CYS A 274 2.37 4.24 -24.38
CA CYS A 274 3.09 3.58 -23.28
C CYS A 274 3.05 2.05 -23.21
N LEU A 275 2.17 1.28 -23.86
CA LEU A 275 2.29 -0.20 -23.87
C LEU A 275 1.46 -0.85 -25.00
N ASP A 276 2.07 -0.96 -26.19
CA ASP A 276 1.54 -1.71 -27.34
C ASP A 276 1.84 -3.22 -27.22
N PHE A 277 1.31 -3.90 -26.20
CA PHE A 277 1.47 -5.37 -26.08
C PHE A 277 0.20 -6.18 -25.74
N SER A 278 -0.97 -5.56 -25.57
CA SER A 278 -2.22 -6.27 -25.26
C SER A 278 -3.31 -6.16 -26.33
N LYS A 279 -2.93 -5.94 -27.59
CA LYS A 279 -3.87 -5.81 -28.71
C LYS A 279 -4.19 -7.17 -29.36
N LEU A 280 -4.82 -8.09 -28.63
CA LEU A 280 -5.35 -9.32 -29.25
C LEU A 280 -6.64 -9.90 -28.63
N HIS A 281 -7.22 -9.31 -27.58
CA HIS A 281 -8.60 -9.60 -27.21
C HIS A 281 -9.28 -8.34 -26.66
N GLY A 282 -10.39 -7.96 -27.30
CA GLY A 282 -11.15 -6.75 -26.96
C GLY A 282 -11.77 -6.83 -25.58
N HIS A 283 -11.91 -5.65 -24.95
CA HIS A 283 -12.34 -5.35 -23.58
C HIS A 283 -11.23 -5.38 -22.52
N ALA A 284 -10.49 -4.27 -22.41
CA ALA A 284 -9.84 -3.86 -21.17
C ALA A 284 -9.46 -2.36 -21.25
N GLU A 285 -10.27 -1.48 -20.66
CA GLU A 285 -9.79 -0.14 -20.28
C GLU A 285 -9.17 -0.25 -18.87
N GLU A 286 -7.90 -0.65 -18.80
CA GLU A 286 -7.12 -0.64 -17.56
C GLU A 286 -6.45 0.72 -17.41
N LYS A 287 -6.77 1.48 -16.37
CA LYS A 287 -6.12 2.76 -16.07
C LYS A 287 -5.46 2.73 -14.68
N CYS A 288 -4.14 2.55 -14.71
CA CYS A 288 -3.09 2.72 -13.68
C CYS A 288 -3.17 2.01 -12.30
N TYR A 289 -4.34 1.73 -11.72
CA TYR A 289 -4.43 1.24 -10.32
C TYR A 289 -4.52 -0.29 -10.18
N LEU A 290 -5.40 -0.96 -10.97
CA LEU A 290 -5.03 -2.13 -11.79
C LEU A 290 -3.71 -2.84 -11.48
N PRO A 291 -2.67 -2.49 -12.25
CA PRO A 291 -1.39 -3.18 -12.23
C PRO A 291 -0.73 -3.11 -10.86
N LEU A 292 -0.88 -2.01 -10.10
CA LEU A 292 -0.25 -1.87 -8.78
C LEU A 292 -0.82 -2.88 -7.78
N GLN A 293 -2.15 -3.01 -7.76
CA GLN A 293 -2.84 -3.96 -6.90
C GLN A 293 -2.51 -5.40 -7.32
N SER A 294 -2.60 -5.71 -8.62
CA SER A 294 -2.22 -7.01 -9.18
C SER A 294 -0.77 -7.40 -8.85
N LEU A 295 0.16 -6.45 -8.96
CA LEU A 295 1.59 -6.63 -8.65
C LEU A 295 1.83 -6.85 -7.16
N LEU A 296 1.16 -6.10 -6.29
CA LEU A 296 1.20 -6.29 -4.84
C LEU A 296 0.77 -7.71 -4.44
N PHE A 297 -0.32 -8.18 -5.04
CA PHE A 297 -0.91 -9.46 -4.68
C PHE A 297 -0.21 -10.66 -5.34
N PHE A 298 0.43 -10.47 -6.51
CA PHE A 298 1.35 -11.47 -7.06
C PHE A 298 2.57 -11.69 -6.16
N LEU A 299 3.04 -10.62 -5.50
CA LEU A 299 4.11 -10.69 -4.50
C LEU A 299 3.68 -11.47 -3.26
N LEU A 300 2.46 -11.24 -2.79
CA LEU A 300 1.84 -12.01 -1.69
C LEU A 300 1.72 -13.51 -1.99
N LEU A 301 1.34 -13.90 -3.21
CA LEU A 301 1.22 -15.32 -3.60
C LEU A 301 2.57 -16.05 -3.65
N ARG A 302 3.69 -15.31 -3.73
CA ARG A 302 5.03 -15.90 -3.75
C ARG A 302 5.63 -16.09 -2.36
N LYS A 303 5.25 -15.25 -1.39
CA LYS A 303 5.72 -15.37 0.00
C LYS A 303 5.12 -16.60 0.65
#